data_AF-A0AA86VZX0-F1
#
_entry.id   AF-A0AA86VZX0-F1
#
_cell.length_a   1.000
_cell.length_b   1.000
_cell.length_c   1.000
_cell.angle_alpha   90.00
_cell.angle_beta   90.00
_cell.angle_gamma   90.00
#
_symmetry.space_group_name_H-M   'P 1'
#
loop_
_entity.id
_entity.type
_entity.pdbx_description
1 polymer ?
#
loop_
_entity_poly.entity_id
_entity_poly.type
_entity_poly.pdbx_seq_one_letter_code
_entity_poly.pdbx_strand_id
1 'polypeptide(L)'
;MVEGENVEIETEAESEASSAWNLGKHTQIIELSEKLLNGNLAAKIEAAREIRKMVRKSSSSTKIRAKLAAVGVIEPLVLMLSSSNIDARQSSLLALLNLAVRNERGITDELLAAHELCDSGTTHKLVVPKPGRV
;
A
#
# COMPACT_ATOMS: atom_id res chain seq x y z
N MET A 1 56.19 7.38 7.42
CA MET A 1 55.51 6.53 8.42
C MET A 1 54.16 7.14 8.67
N VAL A 2 53.13 6.44 8.19
CA VAL A 2 51.70 6.46 8.56
C VAL A 2 51.02 7.81 8.78
N GLU A 3 50.19 8.19 7.81
CA GLU A 3 49.01 9.04 8.00
C GLU A 3 48.03 8.32 8.94
N GLY A 4 47.58 9.00 10.00
CA GLY A 4 46.72 8.45 11.04
C GLY A 4 45.40 9.21 11.14
N GLU A 5 44.42 8.69 10.40
CA GLU A 5 42.98 8.58 10.70
C GLU A 5 42.24 9.80 11.28
N ASN A 6 41.55 10.48 10.38
CA ASN A 6 40.38 11.29 10.66
C ASN A 6 39.21 10.35 11.01
N VAL A 7 38.83 10.25 12.28
CA VAL A 7 37.67 9.46 12.70
C VAL A 7 36.41 10.30 12.44
N GLU A 8 35.74 10.00 11.32
CA GLU A 8 34.37 10.46 11.04
C GLU A 8 33.42 9.80 12.04
N ILE A 9 33.08 10.53 13.11
CA ILE A 9 31.97 10.18 14.00
C ILE A 9 30.74 10.90 13.48
N GLU A 10 30.05 10.29 12.51
CA GLU A 10 28.72 10.74 12.09
C GLU A 10 27.69 9.61 12.23
N THR A 11 26.76 9.83 13.19
CA THR A 11 25.33 9.48 13.14
C THR A 11 24.83 8.06 13.50
N GLU A 12 24.90 7.71 14.78
CA GLU A 12 24.21 6.53 15.34
C GLU A 12 22.67 6.71 15.49
N ALA A 13 22.18 7.94 15.64
CA ALA A 13 20.76 8.23 15.92
C ALA A 13 19.79 8.06 14.73
N GLU A 14 20.28 8.15 13.49
CA GLU A 14 19.45 7.97 12.28
C GLU A 14 19.16 6.49 11.97
N SER A 15 20.00 5.59 12.50
CA SER A 15 19.91 4.14 12.29
C SER A 15 18.74 3.50 13.05
N GLU A 16 18.41 4.00 14.24
CA GLU A 16 17.41 3.41 15.13
C GLU A 16 15.97 3.83 14.78
N ALA A 17 15.75 5.09 14.39
CA ALA A 17 14.44 5.54 13.91
C ALA A 17 14.06 4.84 12.60
N SER A 18 15.06 4.59 11.74
CA SER A 18 14.90 3.78 10.53
C SER A 18 14.55 2.32 10.88
N SER A 19 15.18 1.71 11.90
CA SER A 19 14.94 0.32 12.27
C SER A 19 13.53 0.10 12.85
N ALA A 20 13.05 0.98 13.74
CA ALA A 20 11.71 0.91 14.32
C ALA A 20 10.60 1.11 13.27
N TRP A 21 10.77 2.08 12.37
CA TRP A 21 9.85 2.30 11.25
C TRP A 21 9.83 1.14 10.25
N ASN A 22 10.99 0.53 10.00
CA ASN A 22 11.09 -0.67 9.16
C ASN A 22 10.43 -1.90 9.83
N LEU A 23 10.45 -1.99 11.17
CA LEU A 23 9.77 -3.05 11.91
C LEU A 23 8.24 -2.90 11.84
N GLY A 24 7.71 -1.69 12.02
CA GLY A 24 6.26 -1.43 11.89
C GLY A 24 5.71 -1.82 10.52
N LYS A 25 6.44 -1.48 9.45
CA LYS A 25 6.09 -1.91 8.08
C LYS A 25 6.16 -3.42 7.90
N HIS A 26 7.12 -4.09 8.54
CA HIS A 26 7.24 -5.54 8.47
C HIS A 26 6.03 -6.22 9.11
N THR A 27 5.63 -5.78 10.30
CA THR A 27 4.41 -6.27 10.97
C THR A 27 3.18 -6.05 10.10
N GLN A 28 3.05 -4.86 9.50
CA GLN A 28 1.93 -4.55 8.63
C GLN A 28 1.91 -5.41 7.35
N ILE A 29 3.06 -5.73 6.77
CA ILE A 29 3.17 -6.67 5.64
C ILE A 29 2.65 -8.04 6.04
N ILE A 30 3.06 -8.56 7.20
CA ILE A 30 2.60 -9.86 7.70
C ILE A 30 1.09 -9.86 7.90
N GLU A 31 0.55 -8.85 8.60
CA GLU A 31 -0.88 -8.77 8.89
C GLU A 31 -1.74 -8.69 7.61
N LEU A 32 -1.32 -7.86 6.64
CA LEU A 32 -2.02 -7.76 5.36
C LEU A 32 -1.93 -9.06 4.56
N SER A 33 -0.79 -9.76 4.63
CA SER A 33 -0.62 -11.05 3.97
C SER A 33 -1.52 -12.11 4.58
N GLU A 34 -1.60 -12.19 5.91
CA GLU A 34 -2.49 -13.09 6.63
C GLU A 34 -3.97 -12.83 6.30
N LYS A 35 -4.39 -11.55 6.29
CA LYS A 35 -5.75 -11.16 5.86
C LYS A 35 -6.05 -11.59 4.43
N LEU A 36 -5.06 -11.51 3.54
CA LEU A 36 -5.22 -11.88 2.14
C LEU A 36 -5.27 -13.40 1.93
N LEU A 37 -4.50 -14.16 2.70
CA LEU A 37 -4.45 -15.63 2.64
C LEU A 37 -5.72 -16.24 3.28
N ASN A 38 -5.99 -15.85 4.53
CA ASN A 38 -6.96 -16.51 5.41
C ASN A 38 -8.28 -15.74 5.58
N GLY A 39 -8.36 -14.48 5.14
CA GLY A 39 -9.55 -13.65 5.31
C GLY A 39 -10.72 -14.03 4.39
N ASN A 40 -11.90 -13.51 4.72
CA ASN A 40 -13.06 -13.56 3.83
C ASN A 40 -12.89 -12.61 2.62
N LEU A 41 -13.77 -12.69 1.63
CA LEU A 41 -13.63 -11.91 0.39
C LEU A 41 -13.49 -10.39 0.62
N ALA A 42 -14.25 -9.82 1.56
CA ALA A 42 -14.17 -8.40 1.89
C ALA A 42 -12.81 -8.04 2.53
N ALA A 43 -12.32 -8.85 3.46
CA ALA A 43 -11.00 -8.68 4.06
C ALA A 43 -9.87 -8.80 3.03
N LYS A 44 -10.00 -9.72 2.05
CA LYS A 44 -9.04 -9.86 0.95
C LYS A 44 -9.02 -8.63 0.05
N ILE A 45 -10.20 -8.06 -0.27
CA ILE A 45 -10.33 -6.82 -1.05
C ILE A 45 -9.64 -5.67 -0.31
N GLU A 46 -9.94 -5.49 0.98
CA GLU A 46 -9.33 -4.45 1.81
C GLU A 46 -7.81 -4.61 1.90
N ALA A 47 -7.32 -5.83 2.15
CA ALA A 47 -5.90 -6.12 2.22
C ALA A 47 -5.18 -5.79 0.89
N ALA A 48 -5.77 -6.13 -0.26
CA ALA A 48 -5.22 -5.80 -1.58
C ALA A 48 -5.13 -4.28 -1.80
N ARG A 49 -6.15 -3.51 -1.35
CA ARG A 49 -6.15 -2.04 -1.41
C ARG A 49 -5.06 -1.43 -0.55
N GLU A 50 -4.85 -1.95 0.66
CA GLU A 50 -3.80 -1.46 1.56
C GLU A 50 -2.40 -1.82 1.06
N ILE A 51 -2.19 -3.02 0.52
CA ILE A 51 -0.93 -3.42 -0.15
C ILE A 51 -0.60 -2.44 -1.28
N ARG A 52 -1.59 -2.09 -2.12
CA ARG A 52 -1.42 -1.08 -3.18
C ARG A 52 -0.95 0.26 -2.61
N LYS A 53 -1.64 0.78 -1.59
CA LYS A 53 -1.30 2.07 -0.96
C LYS A 53 0.12 2.04 -0.38
N MET A 54 0.46 0.95 0.30
CA MET A 54 1.77 0.77 0.94
C MET A 54 2.90 0.74 -0.09
N VAL A 55 2.75 -0.01 -1.18
CA VAL A 55 3.77 -0.11 -2.23
C VAL A 55 3.95 1.22 -2.96
N ARG A 56 2.86 1.97 -3.19
CA ARG A 56 2.89 3.26 -3.91
C ARG A 56 3.51 4.40 -3.10
N LYS A 57 3.18 4.51 -1.81
CA LYS A 57 3.57 5.65 -0.97
C LYS A 57 4.97 5.52 -0.36
N SER A 58 5.62 4.36 -0.45
CA SER A 58 6.87 4.14 0.28
C SER A 58 8.12 4.47 -0.55
N SER A 59 9.02 5.26 0.04
CA SER A 59 10.38 5.47 -0.46
C SER A 59 11.17 4.15 -0.56
N SER A 60 10.82 3.14 0.25
CA SER A 60 11.43 1.79 0.25
C SER A 60 10.59 0.75 -0.50
N SER A 61 9.83 1.17 -1.52
CA SER A 61 8.89 0.30 -2.26
C SER A 61 9.53 -1.01 -2.75
N THR A 62 10.79 -0.99 -3.21
CA THR A 62 11.51 -2.19 -3.66
C THR A 62 11.65 -3.26 -2.57
N LYS A 63 12.01 -2.87 -1.34
CA LYS A 63 12.14 -3.81 -0.21
C LYS A 63 10.79 -4.37 0.21
N ILE A 64 9.75 -3.53 0.20
CA ILE A 64 8.38 -3.93 0.55
C ILE A 64 7.84 -4.93 -0.47
N ARG A 65 8.02 -4.68 -1.77
CA ARG A 65 7.62 -5.60 -2.84
C ARG A 65 8.28 -6.97 -2.69
N ALA A 66 9.59 -7.00 -2.46
CA ALA A 66 10.32 -8.24 -2.25
C ALA A 66 9.80 -9.04 -1.04
N LYS A 67 9.53 -8.35 0.08
CA LYS A 67 8.97 -8.98 1.29
C LYS A 67 7.56 -9.51 1.05
N LEU A 68 6.67 -8.72 0.45
CA LEU A 68 5.31 -9.16 0.10
C LEU A 68 5.33 -10.39 -0.81
N ALA A 69 6.17 -10.39 -1.85
CA ALA A 69 6.35 -11.53 -2.72
C ALA A 69 6.86 -12.78 -1.97
N ALA A 70 7.79 -12.60 -1.03
CA ALA A 70 8.32 -13.70 -0.21
C ALA A 70 7.29 -14.32 0.74
N VAL A 71 6.31 -13.53 1.21
CA VAL A 71 5.20 -14.04 2.07
C VAL A 71 4.10 -14.72 1.23
N GLY A 72 4.23 -14.76 -0.10
CA GLY A 72 3.33 -15.50 -0.97
C GLY A 72 2.02 -14.78 -1.29
N VAL A 73 1.98 -13.44 -1.19
CA VAL A 73 0.75 -12.67 -1.52
C VAL A 73 0.35 -12.73 -2.99
N ILE A 74 1.24 -13.18 -3.88
CA ILE A 74 0.99 -13.21 -5.33
C ILE A 74 -0.10 -14.23 -5.66
N GLU A 75 -0.05 -15.42 -5.08
CA GLU A 75 -1.02 -16.49 -5.33
C GLU A 75 -2.48 -16.11 -4.98
N PRO A 76 -2.80 -15.63 -3.76
CA PRO A 76 -4.17 -15.22 -3.43
C PRO A 76 -4.65 -14.04 -4.27
N LEU A 77 -3.77 -13.12 -4.68
CA LEU A 77 -4.14 -12.07 -5.63
C LEU A 77 -4.54 -12.67 -6.98
N VAL A 78 -3.74 -13.58 -7.54
CA VAL A 78 -4.06 -14.24 -8.81
C VAL A 78 -5.39 -14.99 -8.72
N LEU A 79 -5.67 -15.67 -7.60
CA LEU A 79 -6.97 -16.34 -7.39
C LEU A 79 -8.15 -15.35 -7.36
N MET A 80 -7.97 -14.16 -6.79
CA MET A 80 -9.00 -13.11 -6.78
C MET A 80 -9.34 -12.60 -8.19
N LEU A 81 -8.45 -12.72 -9.17
CA LEU A 81 -8.75 -12.34 -10.57
C LEU A 81 -9.82 -13.24 -11.21
N SER A 82 -9.99 -14.45 -10.70
CA SER A 82 -11.01 -15.41 -11.13
C SER A 82 -12.32 -15.30 -10.33
N SER A 83 -12.42 -14.35 -9.41
CA SER A 83 -13.64 -14.12 -8.61
C SER A 83 -14.77 -13.57 -9.48
N SER A 84 -16.01 -13.93 -9.18
CA SER A 84 -17.20 -13.29 -9.76
C SER A 84 -17.41 -11.85 -9.27
N ASN A 85 -16.72 -11.44 -8.20
CA ASN A 85 -16.79 -10.10 -7.64
C ASN A 85 -15.83 -9.13 -8.37
N ILE A 86 -16.38 -8.05 -8.93
CA ILE A 86 -15.64 -7.05 -9.68
C ILE A 86 -14.61 -6.32 -8.80
N ASP A 87 -14.97 -5.98 -7.56
CA ASP A 87 -14.07 -5.28 -6.63
C ASP A 87 -12.85 -6.14 -6.26
N ALA A 88 -13.04 -7.45 -6.10
CA ALA A 88 -11.96 -8.40 -5.86
C ALA A 88 -10.99 -8.46 -7.05
N ARG A 89 -11.54 -8.57 -8.26
CA ARG A 89 -10.73 -8.57 -9.49
C ARG A 89 -9.95 -7.26 -9.65
N GLN A 90 -10.63 -6.12 -9.47
CA GLN A 90 -10.02 -4.80 -9.65
C GLN A 90 -8.94 -4.52 -8.60
N SER A 91 -9.24 -4.79 -7.33
CA SER A 91 -8.29 -4.59 -6.23
C SER A 91 -7.06 -5.48 -6.41
N SER A 92 -7.26 -6.73 -6.83
CA SER A 92 -6.16 -7.64 -7.11
C SER A 92 -5.30 -7.18 -8.28
N LEU A 93 -5.91 -6.82 -9.42
CA LEU A 93 -5.20 -6.34 -10.59
C LEU A 93 -4.33 -5.12 -10.28
N LEU A 94 -4.90 -4.15 -9.56
CA LEU A 94 -4.16 -2.95 -9.17
C LEU A 94 -3.02 -3.26 -8.18
N ALA A 95 -3.23 -4.18 -7.24
CA ALA A 95 -2.17 -4.60 -6.32
C ALA A 95 -1.02 -5.28 -7.08
N LEU A 96 -1.34 -6.24 -7.97
CA LEU A 96 -0.35 -6.94 -8.80
C LEU A 96 0.41 -5.97 -9.72
N LEU A 97 -0.28 -5.01 -10.35
CA LEU A 97 0.37 -3.98 -11.16
C LEU A 97 1.39 -3.20 -10.32
N ASN A 98 1.02 -2.75 -9.12
CA ASN A 98 1.94 -2.00 -8.27
C ASN A 98 3.10 -2.86 -7.71
N LEU A 99 2.89 -4.17 -7.56
CA LEU A 99 3.95 -5.13 -7.23
C LEU A 99 4.88 -5.43 -8.43
N ALA A 100 4.36 -5.39 -9.65
CA ALA A 100 5.12 -5.69 -10.88
C ALA A 100 5.85 -4.47 -11.45
N VAL A 101 5.34 -3.26 -11.25
CA VAL A 101 5.90 -2.03 -11.83
C VAL A 101 7.24 -1.69 -11.16
N ARG A 102 8.30 -2.17 -11.81
CA ARG A 102 9.57 -1.44 -11.94
C ARG A 102 9.44 -0.57 -13.19
N ASN A 103 9.53 0.75 -13.01
CA ASN A 103 10.28 1.67 -13.87
C ASN A 103 9.55 2.82 -14.60
N GLU A 104 8.24 2.85 -14.81
CA GLU A 104 7.67 3.92 -15.67
C GLU A 104 6.51 4.65 -15.00
N ARG A 105 6.81 5.88 -14.54
CA ARG A 105 5.94 6.79 -13.77
C ARG A 105 4.78 7.39 -14.58
N GLY A 106 4.24 6.67 -15.55
CA GLY A 106 3.25 7.22 -16.48
C GLY A 106 1.83 6.68 -16.35
N ILE A 107 1.65 5.42 -15.94
CA ILE A 107 0.38 4.71 -16.22
C ILE A 107 -0.58 4.71 -15.02
N THR A 108 -0.10 4.98 -13.79
CA THR A 108 -0.93 4.78 -12.59
C THR A 108 -1.80 5.98 -12.22
N ASP A 109 -1.45 7.19 -12.64
CA ASP A 109 -2.18 8.40 -12.19
C ASP A 109 -3.51 8.56 -12.94
N GLU A 110 -3.56 8.17 -14.22
CA GLU A 110 -4.78 8.27 -15.03
C GLU A 110 -5.83 7.22 -14.64
N LEU A 111 -5.42 5.98 -14.33
CA LEU A 111 -6.33 4.95 -13.83
C LEU A 111 -6.77 5.19 -12.37
N LEU A 112 -6.00 5.98 -11.60
CA LEU A 112 -6.29 6.32 -10.21
C LEU A 112 -7.39 7.38 -10.09
N ALA A 113 -7.47 8.33 -11.02
CA ALA A 113 -8.53 9.34 -11.05
C ALA A 113 -9.93 8.73 -11.25
N ALA A 114 -10.04 7.63 -12.00
CA ALA A 114 -11.32 6.98 -12.25
C ALA A 114 -11.88 6.20 -11.03
N HIS A 115 -11.01 5.69 -10.14
CA HIS A 115 -11.46 4.89 -8.98
C HIS A 115 -11.73 5.74 -7.72
N GLU A 116 -11.09 6.89 -7.52
CA GLU A 116 -11.39 7.74 -6.34
C GLU A 116 -12.83 8.29 -6.36
N LEU A 117 -13.48 8.35 -7.53
CA LEU A 117 -14.89 8.70 -7.64
C LEU A 117 -15.86 7.59 -7.16
N CYS A 118 -15.41 6.33 -7.07
CA CYS A 118 -16.27 5.21 -6.66
C CYS A 118 -16.20 4.93 -5.15
N ASP A 119 -15.10 5.31 -4.47
CA ASP A 119 -14.92 5.14 -3.02
C ASP A 119 -15.46 6.33 -2.21
N SER A 120 -15.74 7.47 -2.84
CA SER A 120 -16.40 8.59 -2.17
C SER A 120 -17.91 8.36 -2.10
N GLY A 121 -18.33 7.49 -1.18
CA GLY A 121 -19.63 7.58 -0.52
C GLY A 121 -19.71 8.89 0.30
N THR A 122 -19.47 10.03 -0.34
CA THR A 122 -19.67 11.35 0.24
C THR A 122 -21.17 11.52 0.40
N THR A 123 -21.67 11.08 1.55
CA THR A 123 -22.87 11.65 2.14
C THR A 123 -22.60 13.14 2.32
N HIS A 124 -22.85 13.92 1.27
CA HIS A 124 -23.09 15.33 1.43
C HIS A 124 -24.25 15.42 2.41
N LYS A 125 -23.94 15.71 3.68
CA LYS A 125 -24.92 16.30 4.59
C LYS A 125 -25.48 17.49 3.83
N LEU A 126 -26.70 17.34 3.35
CA LEU A 126 -27.53 18.43 2.89
C LEU A 126 -27.63 19.39 4.08
N VAL A 127 -26.76 20.38 4.11
CA VAL A 127 -26.92 21.55 4.97
C VAL A 127 -28.12 22.27 4.38
N VAL A 128 -29.30 21.94 4.89
CA VAL A 128 -30.53 22.69 4.64
C VAL A 128 -30.31 24.09 5.22
N PRO A 129 -30.31 25.16 4.42
CA PRO A 129 -30.24 26.50 4.95
C PRO A 129 -31.50 26.77 5.78
N LYS A 130 -31.32 27.20 7.03
CA LYS A 130 -32.43 27.63 7.89
C LYS A 130 -33.18 28.77 7.21
N PRO A 131 -34.52 28.75 7.14
CA PRO A 131 -35.27 29.90 6.66
C PRO A 131 -35.05 31.08 7.61
N GLY A 132 -34.62 32.21 7.04
CA GLY A 132 -34.48 33.47 7.74
C GLY A 132 -35.81 33.86 8.39
N ARG A 133 -35.73 34.22 9.68
CA ARG A 133 -36.85 34.76 10.44
C ARG A 133 -37.03 36.22 10.01
N VAL A 134 -38.17 36.52 9.37
CA VAL A 134 -38.72 37.88 9.25
C VAL A 134 -39.13 38.42 10.62
#